data_AF-A0A920LEH5-F1
#
_entry.id   AF-A0A920LEH5-F1
#
_cell.length_a   1.000
_cell.length_b   1.000
_cell.length_c   1.000
_cell.angle_alpha   90.00
_cell.angle_beta   90.00
_cell.angle_gamma   90.00
#
_symmetry.space_group_name_H-M   'P 1'
#
loop_
_entity.id
_entity.type
_entity.pdbx_description
1 polymer ?
#
loop_
_entity_poly.entity_id
_entity_poly.type
_entity_poly.pdbx_seq_one_letter_code
_entity_poly.pdbx_strand_id
1 'polypeptide(L)' 'MSYEKAVFPGSFDPITIGHLDIVKRGIKIFDEIIIAIGDNTDKNICSQKKKE' A
#
# COMPACT_ATOMS: atom_id res chain seq x y z
N MET A 1 -16.79 -20.24 -9.86
CA MET A 1 -16.57 -19.27 -8.78
C MET A 1 -15.44 -18.36 -9.21
N SER A 2 -15.74 -17.14 -9.64
CA SER A 2 -14.72 -16.12 -9.90
C SER A 2 -14.24 -15.59 -8.56
N TYR A 3 -12.93 -15.62 -8.32
CA TYR A 3 -12.31 -15.12 -7.09
C TYR A 3 -11.81 -13.71 -7.37
N GLU A 4 -12.39 -12.71 -6.72
CA GLU A 4 -12.08 -11.31 -7.02
C GLU A 4 -11.09 -10.77 -5.98
N LYS A 5 -9.86 -10.51 -6.44
CA LYS A 5 -8.77 -9.98 -5.62
C LYS A 5 -8.60 -8.48 -5.84
N ALA A 6 -8.42 -7.73 -4.76
CA ALA A 6 -8.07 -6.32 -4.80
C ALA A 6 -6.67 -6.06 -4.23
N VAL A 7 -6.04 -4.98 -4.69
CA VAL A 7 -4.74 -4.53 -4.17
C VAL A 7 -4.90 -3.13 -3.61
N PHE A 8 -4.42 -2.92 -2.39
CA PHE A 8 -4.42 -1.63 -1.70
C PHE A 8 -2.98 -1.17 -1.42
N PRO A 9 -2.34 -0.46 -2.38
CA PRO A 9 -0.96 -0.01 -2.22
C PRO A 9 -0.86 1.29 -1.42
N GLY A 10 0.21 1.45 -0.63
CA GLY A 10 0.48 2.66 0.14
C GLY A 10 1.68 2.52 1.06
N SER A 11 2.17 3.61 1.65
CA SER A 11 3.27 3.54 2.64
C SER A 11 2.79 3.07 4.01
N PHE A 12 1.53 3.32 4.36
CA PHE A 12 0.90 2.89 5.63
C PHE A 12 1.73 3.16 6.90
N ASP A 13 2.57 4.20 6.88
CA ASP A 13 3.43 4.61 8.00
C ASP A 13 3.03 6.02 8.49
N PRO A 14 2.29 6.16 9.60
CA PRO A 14 1.62 5.11 10.37
C PRO A 14 0.27 4.70 9.76
N ILE A 15 -0.18 3.47 10.03
CA ILE A 15 -1.51 3.02 9.66
C ILE A 15 -2.58 3.74 10.50
N THR A 16 -3.61 4.26 9.85
CA THR A 16 -4.68 5.04 10.51
C THR A 16 -5.99 4.26 10.52
N ILE A 17 -6.93 4.71 11.36
CA ILE A 17 -8.31 4.16 11.40
C ILE A 17 -8.99 4.31 10.03
N GLY A 18 -8.66 5.36 9.27
CA GLY A 18 -9.16 5.54 7.90
C GLY A 18 -8.73 4.43 6.95
N HIS A 19 -7.47 3.98 7.04
CA HIS A 19 -7.00 2.83 6.25
C HIS A 19 -7.77 1.54 6.61
N LEU A 20 -8.01 1.31 7.90
CA LEU A 20 -8.79 0.16 8.37
C LEU A 20 -10.24 0.20 7.89
N ASP A 21 -10.86 1.39 7.84
CA ASP A 21 -12.21 1.56 7.33
C ASP A 21 -12.32 1.23 5.83
N ILE A 22 -11.33 1.64 5.03
CA ILE A 22 -11.26 1.32 3.60
C ILE A 22 -11.14 -0.20 3.40
N VAL A 23 -10.25 -0.87 4.14
CA VAL A 23 -10.09 -2.33 4.08
C VAL A 23 -11.39 -3.03 4.48
N LYS A 24 -12.05 -2.59 5.56
CA LYS A 24 -13.34 -3.14 6.03
C LYS A 24 -14.47 -2.98 5.01
N ARG A 25 -14.45 -1.92 4.20
CA ARG A 25 -15.41 -1.75 3.11
C ARG A 25 -15.06 -2.63 1.92
N GLY A 26 -13.78 -2.74 1.57
CA GLY A 26 -13.32 -3.57 0.46
C GLY A 26 -13.64 -5.05 0.63
N ILE A 27 -13.51 -5.61 1.84
CA ILE A 27 -13.77 -7.05 2.10
C ILE A 27 -15.24 -7.45 1.90
N LYS A 28 -16.15 -6.48 1.78
CA LYS A 28 -17.56 -6.74 1.45
C LYS A 28 -17.79 -6.91 -0.05
N ILE A 29 -16.79 -6.56 -0.86
CA ILE A 29 -16.86 -6.50 -2.33
C ILE A 29 -15.88 -7.53 -2.93
N PHE A 30 -14.73 -7.72 -2.32
CA PHE A 30 -13.67 -8.62 -2.78
C PHE A 30 -13.46 -9.78 -1.79
N ASP A 31 -13.11 -10.94 -2.32
CA ASP A 31 -12.78 -12.12 -1.51
C ASP A 31 -11.44 -11.95 -0.79
N GLU A 32 -10.49 -11.23 -1.40
CA GLU A 32 -9.14 -11.03 -0.89
C GLU A 32 -8.65 -9.60 -1.15
N ILE A 33 -8.00 -8.99 -0.16
CA ILE A 33 -7.33 -7.70 -0.30
C ILE A 33 -5.86 -7.84 0.06
N ILE A 34 -4.99 -7.50 -0.88
CA ILE A 34 -3.55 -7.50 -0.71
C ILE A 34 -3.11 -6.07 -0.39
N ILE A 35 -2.60 -5.83 0.82
CA ILE A 35 -2.07 -4.53 1.22
C ILE A 35 -0.60 -4.47 0.81
N ALA A 36 -0.28 -3.70 -0.23
CA ALA A 36 1.08 -3.55 -0.72
C ALA A 36 1.75 -2.36 -0.03
N ILE A 37 2.60 -2.65 0.96
CA ILE A 37 3.34 -1.63 1.70
C ILE A 37 4.59 -1.26 0.91
N GLY A 38 4.58 -0.06 0.34
CA GLY A 38 5.75 0.52 -0.33
C GLY A 38 6.57 1.34 0.65
N ASP A 39 7.77 0.87 0.97
CA ASP A 39 8.78 1.69 1.64
C ASP A 39 9.22 2.78 0.66
N ASN A 40 8.85 4.03 0.95
CA ASN A 40 9.33 5.17 0.16
C ASN A 40 10.79 5.47 0.55
N THR A 41 11.72 4.58 0.19
CA THR A 41 13.16 4.81 0.32
C THR A 41 13.68 5.93 -0.61
N ASP A 42 12.83 6.46 -1.50
CA ASP A 42 13.18 7.51 -2.48
C ASP A 42 12.88 8.94 -2.00
N LYS A 43 13.11 9.22 -0.72
CA LYS A 43 13.34 10.60 -0.24
C LYS A 43 14.79 10.83 0.18
N ASN A 44 15.73 10.48 -0.70
CA ASN A 44 17.02 11.17 -0.72
C ASN A 44 16.90 12.46 -1.54
N ILE A 45 16.29 13.49 -0.93
CA ILE A 45 16.60 14.87 -1.35
C ILE A 45 18.03 15.14 -0.85
N CYS A 46 18.94 15.38 -1.79
CA CYS A 46 20.38 15.71 -1.65
C CYS A 46 21.38 14.56 -1.93
N SER A 47 22.11 14.75 -3.03
CA SER A 47 23.34 14.04 -3.46
C SER A 47 23.18 12.74 -4.26
N GLN A 48 22.77 12.86 -5.53
CA GLN A 48 23.25 11.95 -6.57
C GLN A 48 24.78 12.09 -6.69
N LYS A 49 25.54 11.24 -6.00
CA LYS A 49 26.93 10.95 -6.39
C LYS A 49 26.93 9.71 -7.25
N LYS A 50 26.99 9.97 -8.56
CA LYS A 50 27.38 9.08 -9.64
C LYS A 50 28.60 8.26 -9.18
N LYS A 51 28.48 6.93 -9.11
CA LYS A 51 29.63 6.04 -8.98
C LYS A 51 30.13 5.73 -10.39
N GLU A 52 31.40 6.03 -10.60
CA GLU A 52 32.25 5.53 -11.69
C GLU A 52 32.35 4.00 -11.68
#